data_AF-A0A7S3E8M5-F1
#
_entry.id   AF-A0A7S3E8M5-F1
#
_cell.length_a   1.000
_cell.length_b   1.000
_cell.length_c   1.000
_cell.angle_alpha   90.00
_cell.angle_beta   90.00
_cell.angle_gamma   90.00
#
_symmetry.space_group_name_H-M   'P 1'
#
loop_
_entity.id
_entity.type
_entity.pdbx_description
1 polymer ?
#
loop_
_entity_poly.entity_id
_entity_poly.type
_entity_poly.pdbx_seq_one_letter_code
_entity_poly.pdbx_strand_id
1 'polypeptide(L)'
;MCRVRLLHGWLVDPQDPYSFDSFAKLTYNQLVDLIITASSSDQYGHLENGMDSEECSNRQVIAKLAGDFLEDNPSQLTLHGFHALSSAVAENEICVFFRNNHFSTLTRRDGKLFLLVSDLGYLHEPEIVWDKFIGIHGESQFFNFDLVVSIYQNNFDNLVQGLNALLDDRLMIHSEEWIGKTKTWRNVCKRKRTGRF
;
A
#
# COMPACT_ATOMS: atom_id res chain seq x y z
N MET A 1 -6.08 -30.22 16.24
CA MET A 1 -5.61 -29.12 15.37
C MET A 1 -6.81 -28.66 14.55
N CYS A 2 -7.19 -27.38 14.62
CA CYS A 2 -8.26 -26.83 13.78
C CYS A 2 -7.77 -26.77 12.33
N ARG A 3 -8.56 -27.26 11.38
CA ARG A 3 -8.20 -27.28 9.95
C ARG A 3 -8.50 -25.93 9.30
N VAL A 4 -7.74 -24.90 9.67
CA VAL A 4 -7.85 -23.55 9.08
C VAL A 4 -6.58 -23.25 8.29
N ARG A 5 -6.74 -22.76 7.05
CA ARG A 5 -5.60 -22.42 6.19
C ARG A 5 -5.01 -21.06 6.59
N LEU A 6 -3.67 -20.98 6.52
CA LEU A 6 -2.91 -19.74 6.67
C LEU A 6 -2.39 -19.33 5.28
N LEU A 7 -2.66 -18.09 4.88
CA LEU A 7 -2.34 -17.55 3.56
C LEU A 7 -1.58 -16.22 3.69
N HIS A 8 -0.80 -15.87 2.66
CA HIS A 8 -0.22 -14.54 2.46
C HIS A 8 -0.25 -14.18 0.97
N GLY A 9 -0.08 -12.90 0.64
CA GLY A 9 -0.10 -12.38 -0.74
C GLY A 9 1.23 -11.80 -1.21
N TRP A 10 2.31 -12.09 -0.49
CA TRP A 10 3.65 -11.63 -0.84
C TRP A 10 4.32 -12.63 -1.77
N LEU A 11 3.96 -12.58 -3.06
CA LEU A 11 4.42 -13.53 -4.08
C LEU A 11 5.21 -12.78 -5.17
N VAL A 12 6.32 -13.36 -5.59
CA VAL A 12 7.03 -12.89 -6.80
C VAL A 12 6.15 -13.18 -8.01
N ASP A 13 6.05 -12.24 -8.94
CA ASP A 13 5.25 -12.38 -10.16
C ASP A 13 5.96 -13.32 -11.16
N PRO A 14 5.35 -14.43 -11.59
CA PRO A 14 5.93 -15.31 -12.62
C PRO A 14 6.14 -14.62 -13.98
N GLN A 15 5.52 -13.46 -14.22
CA GLN A 15 5.78 -12.65 -15.42
C GLN A 15 7.15 -11.93 -15.39
N ASP A 16 7.79 -11.86 -14.22
CA ASP A 16 9.19 -11.49 -14.08
C ASP A 16 10.05 -12.74 -13.84
N PRO A 17 10.48 -13.44 -14.91
CA PRO A 17 11.24 -14.67 -14.77
C PRO A 17 12.59 -14.46 -14.09
N TYR A 18 13.20 -13.27 -14.20
CA TYR A 18 14.49 -12.99 -13.57
C TYR A 18 14.39 -13.05 -12.05
N SER A 19 13.40 -12.37 -11.46
CA SER A 19 13.15 -12.46 -10.02
C SER A 19 12.59 -13.82 -9.62
N PHE A 20 11.65 -14.35 -10.43
CA PHE A 20 10.93 -15.58 -10.09
C PHE A 20 11.85 -16.79 -10.01
N ASP A 21 12.68 -17.03 -11.03
CA ASP A 21 13.58 -18.18 -11.07
C ASP A 21 14.74 -18.05 -10.07
N SER A 22 15.14 -16.82 -9.75
CA SER A 22 16.28 -16.56 -8.88
C SER A 22 15.97 -16.74 -7.40
N PHE A 23 14.83 -16.24 -6.91
CA PHE A 23 14.58 -16.20 -5.46
C PHE A 23 13.14 -16.46 -5.00
N ALA A 24 12.17 -16.75 -5.88
CA ALA A 24 10.78 -16.98 -5.44
C ALA A 24 10.60 -18.20 -4.53
N LYS A 25 11.57 -19.14 -4.52
CA LYS A 25 11.56 -20.33 -3.65
C LYS A 25 12.17 -20.07 -2.28
N LEU A 26 12.80 -18.91 -2.06
CA LEU A 26 13.39 -18.55 -0.79
C LEU A 26 12.31 -18.05 0.17
N THR A 27 12.46 -18.40 1.45
CA THR A 27 11.68 -17.75 2.51
C THR A 27 12.18 -16.32 2.73
N TYR A 28 11.37 -15.48 3.36
CA TYR A 28 11.77 -14.10 3.71
C TYR A 28 13.13 -14.04 4.42
N ASN A 29 13.35 -14.89 5.43
CA ASN A 29 14.62 -14.90 6.18
C ASN A 29 15.81 -15.30 5.29
N GLN A 30 15.64 -16.32 4.45
CA GLN A 30 16.69 -16.72 3.51
C GLN A 30 16.99 -15.62 2.48
N LEU A 31 15.97 -14.87 2.05
CA LEU A 31 16.11 -13.75 1.14
C LEU A 31 16.88 -12.59 1.79
N VAL A 32 16.56 -12.26 3.03
CA VAL A 32 17.27 -11.23 3.81
C VAL A 32 18.72 -11.64 4.06
N ASP A 33 18.96 -12.89 4.46
CA ASP A 33 20.32 -13.42 4.66
C ASP A 33 21.13 -13.34 3.37
N LEU A 34 20.53 -13.66 2.22
CA LEU A 34 21.16 -13.51 0.91
C LEU A 34 21.60 -12.07 0.64
N ILE A 35 20.73 -11.10 0.91
CA ILE A 35 21.02 -9.67 0.71
C ILE A 35 22.21 -9.25 1.59
N ILE A 36 22.15 -9.55 2.89
CA ILE A 36 23.19 -9.17 3.86
C ILE A 36 24.55 -9.79 3.50
N THR A 37 24.54 -11.09 3.17
CA THR A 37 25.78 -11.82 2.87
C THR A 37 26.40 -11.37 1.55
N ALA A 38 25.60 -11.03 0.55
CA ALA A 38 26.10 -10.45 -0.70
C ALA A 38 26.74 -9.06 -0.46
N SER A 39 26.09 -8.19 0.31
CA SER A 39 26.65 -6.85 0.63
C SER A 39 27.92 -6.90 1.48
N SER A 40 28.04 -7.89 2.38
CA SER A 40 29.22 -8.04 3.25
C SER A 40 30.45 -8.57 2.50
N SER A 41 30.23 -9.29 1.40
CA SER A 41 31.29 -9.86 0.56
C SER A 41 32.14 -8.78 -0.11
N ASP A 42 31.61 -7.56 -0.28
CA ASP A 42 32.33 -6.41 -0.83
C ASP A 42 33.33 -5.79 0.17
N GLN A 43 33.19 -6.05 1.47
CA GLN A 43 33.99 -5.40 2.52
C GLN A 43 35.12 -6.28 3.09
N TYR A 44 35.00 -7.60 3.02
CA TYR A 44 35.99 -8.56 3.55
C TYR A 44 36.44 -9.54 2.46
N GLY A 45 36.89 -9.02 1.31
CA GLY A 45 37.57 -9.84 0.33
C GLY A 45 38.90 -10.32 0.91
N HIS A 46 38.98 -11.55 1.45
CA HIS A 46 40.15 -12.44 1.29
C HIS A 46 40.19 -13.77 2.06
N LEU A 47 39.13 -14.27 2.71
CA LEU A 47 39.26 -15.52 3.48
C LEU A 47 38.07 -16.47 3.32
N GLU A 48 37.80 -16.95 2.11
CA GLU A 48 37.31 -18.33 1.93
C GLU A 48 37.50 -18.81 0.49
N ASN A 49 37.77 -20.12 0.38
CA ASN A 49 38.38 -20.78 -0.76
C ASN A 49 37.45 -20.92 -1.98
N GLY A 50 37.95 -20.59 -3.17
CA GLY A 50 37.53 -21.23 -4.42
C GLY A 50 36.18 -20.84 -5.01
N MET A 51 35.56 -19.73 -4.61
CA MET A 51 34.33 -19.25 -5.27
C MET A 51 34.70 -18.65 -6.63
N ASP A 52 34.06 -19.14 -7.69
CA ASP A 52 34.27 -18.63 -9.04
C ASP A 52 33.78 -17.18 -9.14
N SER A 53 34.52 -16.33 -9.86
CA SER A 53 34.23 -14.90 -9.97
C SER A 53 32.84 -14.62 -10.56
N GLU A 54 32.36 -15.51 -11.44
CA GLU A 54 31.05 -15.43 -12.07
C GLU A 54 29.92 -15.75 -11.08
N GLU A 55 30.12 -16.72 -10.19
CA GLU A 55 29.16 -17.09 -9.15
C GLU A 55 28.97 -15.94 -8.15
N CYS A 56 30.06 -15.26 -7.79
CA CYS A 56 30.01 -14.06 -6.94
C CYS A 56 29.21 -12.93 -7.61
N SER A 57 29.45 -12.66 -8.89
CA SER A 57 28.74 -11.63 -9.64
C SER A 57 27.25 -11.95 -9.78
N ASN A 58 26.89 -13.19 -10.09
CA ASN A 58 25.51 -13.63 -10.17
C ASN A 58 24.79 -13.49 -8.83
N ARG A 59 25.45 -13.86 -7.73
CA ARG A 59 24.89 -13.70 -6.38
C ARG A 59 24.59 -12.25 -6.03
N GLN A 60 25.46 -11.31 -6.41
CA GLN A 60 25.24 -9.88 -6.20
C GLN A 60 24.04 -9.36 -7.00
N VAL A 61 23.87 -9.81 -8.25
CA VAL A 61 22.70 -9.46 -9.08
C VAL A 61 21.40 -9.96 -8.44
N ILE A 62 21.37 -11.23 -7.99
CA ILE A 62 20.18 -11.79 -7.34
C ILE A 62 19.87 -11.04 -6.04
N ALA A 63 20.88 -10.75 -5.22
CA ALA A 63 20.71 -9.98 -3.99
C ALA A 63 20.15 -8.57 -4.27
N LYS A 64 20.60 -7.91 -5.35
CA LYS A 64 20.04 -6.63 -5.77
C LYS A 64 18.56 -6.76 -6.16
N LEU A 65 18.21 -7.71 -7.02
CA LEU A 65 16.81 -7.93 -7.44
C LEU A 65 15.91 -8.25 -6.23
N ALA A 66 16.41 -9.05 -5.28
CA ALA A 66 15.72 -9.36 -4.04
C ALA A 66 15.51 -8.10 -3.17
N GLY A 67 16.52 -7.24 -3.07
CA GLY A 67 16.43 -5.95 -2.39
C GLY A 67 15.37 -5.04 -3.01
N ASP A 68 15.45 -4.84 -4.33
CA ASP A 68 14.48 -4.05 -5.09
C ASP A 68 13.04 -4.58 -4.87
N PHE A 69 12.83 -5.90 -4.91
CA PHE A 69 11.53 -6.52 -4.66
C PHE A 69 10.96 -6.21 -3.26
N LEU A 70 11.80 -6.26 -2.22
CA LEU A 70 11.38 -5.94 -0.86
C LEU A 70 11.04 -4.45 -0.69
N GLU A 71 11.83 -3.57 -1.31
CA GLU A 71 11.61 -2.12 -1.31
C GLU A 71 10.34 -1.71 -2.04
N ASP A 72 10.05 -2.36 -3.17
CA ASP A 72 8.84 -2.11 -3.98
C ASP A 72 7.57 -2.67 -3.34
N ASN A 73 7.69 -3.66 -2.46
CA ASN A 73 6.55 -4.37 -1.85
C ASN A 73 6.55 -4.31 -0.32
N PRO A 74 6.65 -3.12 0.31
CA PRO A 74 6.80 -2.99 1.76
C PRO A 74 5.52 -3.39 2.52
N SER A 75 4.37 -3.41 1.84
CA SER A 75 3.08 -3.79 2.44
C SER A 75 2.87 -5.31 2.58
N GLN A 76 3.85 -6.12 2.17
CA GLN A 76 3.80 -7.59 2.17
C GLN A 76 2.62 -8.16 1.36
N LEU A 77 2.21 -7.43 0.32
CA LEU A 77 1.18 -7.82 -0.64
C LEU A 77 1.60 -7.32 -2.01
N THR A 78 1.54 -8.23 -2.99
CA THR A 78 1.84 -7.97 -4.39
C THR A 78 0.54 -8.04 -5.20
N LEU A 79 0.51 -7.42 -6.38
CA LEU A 79 -0.66 -7.49 -7.27
C LEU A 79 -0.93 -8.95 -7.69
N HIS A 80 0.11 -9.67 -8.11
CA HIS A 80 0.03 -11.09 -8.42
C HIS A 80 -0.50 -11.92 -7.24
N GLY A 81 0.04 -11.69 -6.04
CA GLY A 81 -0.42 -12.38 -4.83
C GLY A 81 -1.87 -12.09 -4.46
N PHE A 82 -2.37 -10.87 -4.69
CA PHE A 82 -3.80 -10.56 -4.52
C PHE A 82 -4.70 -11.37 -5.47
N HIS A 83 -4.32 -11.48 -6.74
CA HIS A 83 -5.06 -12.28 -7.71
C HIS A 83 -4.98 -13.79 -7.40
N ALA A 84 -3.81 -14.26 -6.94
CA ALA A 84 -3.63 -15.64 -6.49
C ALA A 84 -4.56 -15.94 -5.30
N LEU A 85 -4.66 -15.06 -4.31
CA LEU A 85 -5.60 -15.19 -3.19
C LEU A 85 -7.06 -15.26 -3.66
N SER A 86 -7.43 -14.37 -4.58
CA SER A 86 -8.80 -14.33 -5.14
C SER A 86 -9.18 -15.62 -5.87
N SER A 87 -8.19 -16.36 -6.37
CA SER A 87 -8.40 -17.66 -7.04
C SER A 87 -8.31 -18.83 -6.05
N ALA A 88 -7.45 -18.74 -5.03
CA ALA A 88 -7.14 -19.82 -4.10
C ALA A 88 -8.12 -19.95 -2.92
N VAL A 89 -8.84 -18.89 -2.54
CA VAL A 89 -9.86 -18.92 -1.50
C VAL A 89 -11.20 -19.37 -2.11
N ALA A 90 -11.77 -20.44 -1.56
CA ALA A 90 -13.07 -20.94 -2.00
C ALA A 90 -14.20 -20.08 -1.46
N GLU A 91 -15.34 -20.09 -2.15
CA GLU A 91 -16.53 -19.35 -1.74
C GLU A 91 -17.00 -19.79 -0.34
N ASN A 92 -17.31 -18.82 0.53
CA ASN A 92 -17.66 -18.98 1.95
C ASN A 92 -16.59 -19.64 2.83
N GLU A 93 -15.36 -19.80 2.34
CA GLU A 93 -14.26 -20.30 3.15
C GLU A 93 -13.74 -19.23 4.11
N ILE A 94 -13.32 -19.66 5.30
CA ILE A 94 -12.64 -18.81 6.29
C ILE A 94 -11.17 -19.24 6.37
N CYS A 95 -10.28 -18.28 6.16
CA CYS A 95 -8.84 -18.43 6.22
C CYS A 95 -8.22 -17.42 7.19
N VAL A 96 -7.03 -17.72 7.68
CA VAL A 96 -6.16 -16.73 8.31
C VAL A 96 -5.29 -16.11 7.22
N PHE A 97 -5.23 -14.79 7.16
CA PHE A 97 -4.43 -14.04 6.20
C PHE A 97 -3.37 -13.21 6.92
N PHE A 98 -2.11 -13.39 6.54
CA PHE A 98 -0.98 -12.63 7.06
C PHE A 98 -0.58 -11.53 6.08
N ARG A 99 -0.53 -10.29 6.57
CA ARG A 99 -0.03 -9.12 5.84
C ARG A 99 0.46 -8.07 6.83
N ASN A 100 1.60 -7.45 6.53
CA ASN A 100 2.17 -6.35 7.30
C ASN A 100 2.24 -6.64 8.81
N ASN A 101 2.77 -7.81 9.17
CA ASN A 101 2.88 -8.29 10.56
C ASN A 101 1.54 -8.43 11.31
N HIS A 102 0.41 -8.45 10.61
CA HIS A 102 -0.92 -8.64 11.17
C HIS A 102 -1.58 -9.91 10.63
N PHE A 103 -2.37 -10.58 11.47
CA PHE A 103 -3.21 -11.70 11.07
C PHE A 103 -4.67 -11.27 11.04
N SER A 104 -5.30 -11.38 9.88
CA SER A 104 -6.71 -11.05 9.68
C SER A 104 -7.50 -12.30 9.33
N THR A 105 -8.80 -12.30 9.65
CA THR A 105 -9.71 -13.32 9.15
C THR A 105 -10.12 -12.95 7.72
N LEU A 106 -9.81 -13.79 6.75
CA LEU A 106 -10.13 -13.60 5.33
C LEU A 106 -11.26 -14.56 4.94
N THR A 107 -12.23 -14.05 4.19
CA THR A 107 -13.25 -14.87 3.55
C THR A 107 -13.53 -14.43 2.13
N ARG A 108 -14.09 -15.32 1.33
CA ARG A 108 -14.61 -15.00 -0.01
C ARG A 108 -16.12 -15.10 0.00
N ARG A 109 -16.80 -14.03 -0.40
CA ARG A 109 -18.26 -14.00 -0.55
C ARG A 109 -18.66 -13.18 -1.77
N ASP A 110 -19.67 -13.61 -2.51
CA ASP A 110 -20.09 -13.05 -3.80
C ASP A 110 -18.91 -12.84 -4.76
N GLY A 111 -17.97 -13.79 -4.77
CA GLY A 111 -16.77 -13.72 -5.61
C GLY A 111 -15.75 -12.63 -5.21
N LYS A 112 -15.92 -11.97 -4.07
CA LYS A 112 -15.05 -10.92 -3.55
C LYS A 112 -14.40 -11.35 -2.24
N LEU A 113 -13.22 -10.81 -1.96
CA LEU A 113 -12.52 -11.04 -0.70
C LEU A 113 -12.90 -10.00 0.35
N PHE A 114 -13.02 -10.45 1.59
CA PHE A 114 -13.34 -9.61 2.74
C PHE A 114 -12.43 -9.96 3.92
N LEU A 115 -12.02 -8.93 4.66
CA LEU A 115 -11.33 -9.05 5.93
C LEU A 115 -12.31 -8.73 7.05
N LEU A 116 -12.30 -9.52 8.12
CA LEU A 116 -13.07 -9.20 9.32
C LEU A 116 -12.49 -7.96 9.97
N VAL A 117 -13.34 -6.97 10.26
CA VAL A 117 -12.96 -5.80 11.03
C VAL A 117 -12.88 -6.19 12.50
N SER A 118 -11.71 -5.99 13.11
CA SER A 118 -11.45 -6.36 14.50
C SER A 118 -10.89 -5.20 15.34
N ASP A 119 -10.71 -4.02 14.76
CA ASP A 119 -10.17 -2.87 15.45
C ASP A 119 -11.14 -2.34 16.51
N LEU A 120 -10.61 -2.03 17.70
CA LEU A 120 -11.40 -1.50 18.83
C LEU A 120 -12.14 -0.19 18.50
N GLY A 121 -11.68 0.55 17.49
CA GLY A 121 -12.35 1.77 17.01
C GLY A 121 -13.77 1.53 16.49
N TYR A 122 -14.10 0.30 16.08
CA TYR A 122 -15.43 -0.08 15.59
C TYR A 122 -16.27 -0.84 16.61
N LEU A 123 -15.84 -0.87 17.89
CA LEU A 123 -16.53 -1.62 18.95
C LEU A 123 -18.03 -1.28 19.07
N HIS A 124 -18.41 -0.03 18.78
CA HIS A 124 -19.79 0.46 18.89
C HIS A 124 -20.49 0.61 17.53
N GLU A 125 -19.88 0.12 16.45
CA GLU A 125 -20.38 0.23 15.08
C GLU A 125 -20.83 -1.15 14.57
N PRO A 126 -22.03 -1.63 14.95
CA PRO A 126 -22.48 -2.99 14.61
C PRO A 126 -22.65 -3.23 13.11
N GLU A 127 -22.76 -2.17 12.32
CA GLU A 127 -22.86 -2.23 10.86
C GLU A 127 -21.49 -2.34 10.17
N ILE A 128 -20.38 -2.36 10.91
CA ILE A 128 -19.02 -2.49 10.38
C ILE A 128 -18.44 -3.84 10.81
N VAL A 129 -18.59 -4.84 9.94
CA VAL A 129 -18.15 -6.22 10.19
C VAL A 129 -17.07 -6.64 9.20
N TRP A 130 -17.23 -6.30 7.92
CA TRP A 130 -16.31 -6.70 6.86
C TRP A 130 -15.71 -5.47 6.17
N ASP A 131 -14.40 -5.46 5.99
CA ASP A 131 -13.72 -4.57 5.05
C ASP A 131 -13.49 -5.34 3.75
N LYS A 132 -13.91 -4.77 2.62
CA LYS A 132 -13.68 -5.39 1.32
C LYS A 132 -12.20 -5.29 0.97
N PHE A 133 -11.60 -6.43 0.66
CA PHE A 133 -10.20 -6.50 0.31
C PHE A 133 -10.02 -6.25 -1.20
N ILE A 134 -9.62 -5.02 -1.56
CA ILE A 134 -9.50 -4.56 -2.96
C ILE A 134 -8.03 -4.57 -3.45
N GLY A 135 -7.07 -4.89 -2.58
CA GLY A 135 -5.65 -5.03 -2.95
C GLY A 135 -4.71 -4.17 -2.09
N ILE A 136 -3.67 -3.62 -2.72
CA ILE A 136 -2.57 -2.92 -2.04
C ILE A 136 -2.98 -1.51 -1.58
N HIS A 137 -3.61 -0.75 -2.48
CA HIS A 137 -3.94 0.67 -2.31
C HIS A 137 -5.46 0.94 -2.37
N GLY A 138 -6.28 -0.08 -2.10
CA GLY A 138 -7.73 0.08 -2.10
C GLY A 138 -8.19 0.96 -0.95
N GLU A 139 -9.11 1.89 -1.22
CA GLU A 139 -9.89 2.53 -0.17
C GLU A 139 -10.73 1.48 0.56
N SER A 140 -10.76 1.54 1.90
CA SER A 140 -11.58 0.63 2.70
C SER A 140 -13.06 0.84 2.38
N GLN A 141 -13.75 -0.27 2.16
CA GLN A 141 -15.19 -0.26 1.93
C GLN A 141 -15.81 -1.23 2.94
N PHE A 142 -16.53 -0.67 3.90
CA PHE A 142 -17.10 -1.43 5.01
C PHE A 142 -18.50 -1.94 4.72
N PHE A 143 -18.79 -3.11 5.27
CA PHE A 143 -20.05 -3.82 5.13
C PHE A 143 -20.49 -4.42 6.47
N ASN A 144 -21.79 -4.54 6.64
CA ASN A 144 -22.35 -5.30 7.76
C ASN A 144 -22.26 -6.82 7.48
N PHE A 145 -22.76 -7.64 8.41
CA PHE A 145 -22.68 -9.10 8.31
C PHE A 145 -23.29 -9.67 7.02
N ASP A 146 -24.36 -9.05 6.53
CA ASP A 146 -25.12 -9.46 5.35
C ASP A 146 -24.55 -8.91 4.04
N LEU A 147 -23.36 -8.30 4.07
CA LEU A 147 -22.71 -7.64 2.92
C LEU A 147 -23.51 -6.48 2.34
N VAL A 148 -24.29 -5.80 3.19
CA VAL A 148 -24.86 -4.49 2.86
C VAL A 148 -23.82 -3.43 3.20
N VAL A 149 -23.58 -2.50 2.27
CA VAL A 149 -22.62 -1.39 2.45
C VAL A 149 -23.02 -0.57 3.68
N SER A 150 -22.06 -0.32 4.57
CA SER A 150 -22.33 0.51 5.74
C SER A 150 -22.39 1.99 5.34
N ILE A 151 -23.48 2.66 5.74
CA ILE A 151 -23.78 4.05 5.37
C ILE A 151 -22.99 5.09 6.17
N TYR A 152 -22.33 4.69 7.26
CA TYR A 152 -21.54 5.58 8.11
C TYR A 152 -20.33 6.17 7.39
N GLN A 153 -19.64 5.36 6.57
CA GLN A 153 -18.50 5.81 5.76
C GLN A 153 -18.95 6.82 4.70
N ASN A 154 -20.02 6.49 3.96
CA ASN A 154 -20.56 7.39 2.92
C ASN A 154 -20.98 8.74 3.51
N ASN A 155 -21.64 8.78 4.67
CA ASN A 155 -22.08 10.04 5.26
C ASN A 155 -20.90 10.88 5.78
N PHE A 156 -19.90 10.26 6.41
CA PHE A 156 -18.72 10.97 6.88
C PHE A 156 -17.87 11.51 5.71
N ASP A 157 -17.61 10.68 4.70
CA ASP A 157 -16.83 11.09 3.52
C ASP A 157 -17.56 12.17 2.72
N ASN A 158 -18.88 12.08 2.57
CA ASN A 158 -19.70 13.13 1.96
C ASN A 158 -19.68 14.44 2.78
N LEU A 159 -19.71 14.36 4.12
CA LEU A 159 -19.60 15.52 4.99
C LEU A 159 -18.22 16.17 4.89
N VAL A 160 -17.14 15.37 4.89
CA VAL A 160 -15.77 15.85 4.77
C VAL A 160 -15.54 16.46 3.38
N GLN A 161 -15.98 15.81 2.30
CA GLN A 161 -15.92 16.38 0.95
C GLN A 161 -16.73 17.67 0.86
N GLY A 162 -17.94 17.71 1.45
CA GLY A 162 -18.76 18.92 1.52
C GLY A 162 -18.09 20.06 2.29
N LEU A 163 -17.44 19.77 3.42
CA LEU A 163 -16.69 20.76 4.20
C LEU A 163 -15.45 21.25 3.46
N ASN A 164 -14.71 20.35 2.81
CA ASN A 164 -13.55 20.72 2.00
C ASN A 164 -13.95 21.59 0.80
N ALA A 165 -15.04 21.25 0.10
CA ALA A 165 -15.57 22.08 -0.98
C ALA A 165 -15.98 23.48 -0.49
N LEU A 166 -16.62 23.59 0.68
CA LEU A 166 -16.97 24.87 1.28
C LEU A 166 -15.75 25.68 1.74
N LEU A 167 -14.69 25.02 2.20
CA LEU A 167 -13.42 25.66 2.56
C LEU A 167 -12.69 26.16 1.32
N ASP A 168 -12.66 25.38 0.24
CA ASP A 168 -12.08 25.79 -1.03
C ASP A 168 -12.85 26.97 -1.64
N ASP A 169 -14.17 26.94 -1.63
CA ASP A 169 -15.00 28.09 -2.05
C ASP A 169 -14.74 29.33 -1.19
N ARG A 170 -14.58 29.18 0.14
CA ARG A 170 -14.21 30.30 1.03
C ARG A 170 -12.82 30.85 0.75
N LEU A 171 -11.85 29.98 0.46
CA LEU A 171 -10.49 30.40 0.09
C LEU A 171 -10.47 31.10 -1.28
N MET A 172 -11.31 30.66 -2.22
CA MET A 172 -11.50 31.33 -3.50
C MET A 172 -12.12 32.72 -3.34
N ILE A 173 -13.16 32.88 -2.51
CA ILE A 173 -13.76 34.20 -2.21
C ILE A 173 -12.74 35.17 -1.60
N HIS A 174 -11.88 34.69 -0.69
CA HIS A 174 -10.81 35.52 -0.12
C HIS A 174 -9.68 35.84 -1.11
N SER A 175 -9.42 34.97 -2.09
CA SER A 175 -8.44 35.24 -3.14
C SER A 175 -8.92 36.34 -4.11
N GLU A 176 -10.21 36.38 -4.44
CA GLU A 176 -10.79 37.42 -5.31
C GLU A 176 -10.82 38.80 -4.62
N GLU A 177 -11.10 38.85 -3.30
CA GLU A 177 -10.96 40.09 -2.51
C GLU A 177 -9.51 40.61 -2.49
N TRP A 178 -8.52 39.71 -2.44
CA TRP A 178 -7.10 40.08 -2.44
C TRP A 178 -6.65 40.55 -3.84
N ILE A 179 -7.14 39.92 -4.92
CA ILE A 179 -6.88 40.36 -6.30
C ILE A 179 -7.54 41.73 -6.58
N GLY A 180 -8.72 42.00 -6.02
CA GLY A 180 -9.37 43.32 -6.09
C GLY A 180 -8.57 44.43 -5.38
N LYS A 181 -8.00 44.13 -4.21
CA LYS A 181 -7.15 45.06 -3.43
C LYS A 181 -5.77 45.30 -4.06
N THR A 182 -5.18 44.32 -4.74
CA THR A 182 -3.88 44.50 -5.42
C THR A 182 -3.97 45.31 -6.72
N LYS A 183 -5.12 45.28 -7.42
CA LYS A 183 -5.38 46.14 -8.59
C LYS A 183 -5.50 47.63 -8.22
N THR A 184 -6.10 47.95 -7.09
CA THR A 184 -6.19 49.34 -6.57
C THR A 184 -4.83 49.88 -6.14
N TRP A 185 -3.96 49.06 -5.53
CA TRP A 185 -2.58 49.45 -5.18
C TRP A 185 -1.68 49.72 -6.40
N ARG A 186 -1.78 48.95 -7.50
CA ARG A 186 -1.00 49.23 -8.73
C ARG A 186 -1.34 50.60 -9.35
N ASN A 187 -2.58 51.05 -9.25
CA ASN A 187 -3.00 52.36 -9.78
C ASN A 187 -2.56 53.53 -8.90
N VAL A 188 -2.43 53.33 -7.59
CA VAL A 188 -1.86 54.32 -6.65
C VAL A 188 -0.35 54.48 -6.85
N CYS A 189 0.39 53.39 -7.07
CA CYS A 189 1.84 53.45 -7.29
C CYS A 189 2.25 54.03 -8.66
N LYS A 190 1.42 53.91 -9.71
CA LYS A 190 1.70 54.55 -11.01
C LYS A 190 1.51 56.07 -11.00
N ARG A 191 0.64 56.62 -10.14
CA ARG A 191 0.41 58.07 -10.02
C ARG A 191 1.48 58.83 -9.23
N LYS A 192 2.36 58.14 -8.48
CA LYS A 192 3.44 58.78 -7.70
C LYS A 192 4.82 58.79 -8.41
N ARG A 193 4.93 58.30 -9.65
CA ARG A 193 6.21 58.21 -10.38
C ARG A 193 6.40 59.23 -11.53
N THR A 194 5.54 60.24 -11.65
CA THR A 194 5.64 61.30 -12.67
C THR A 194 5.68 62.73 -12.09
N GLY A 195 6.03 62.90 -10.82
CA GLY A 195 6.32 64.20 -10.20
C GLY A 195 7.83 64.41 -10.05
N ARG A 196 8.40 65.23 -10.93
CA ARG A 196 9.80 65.66 -11.06
C ARG A 196 10.60 65.86 -9.76
N PHE A 197 11.87 65.47 -9.81
CA PHE A 197 12.92 66.47 -10.01
C PHE A 197 13.38 66.40 -11.46
#